data_AF-A0A7S1X9R9-F1
#
_entry.id   AF-A0A7S1X9R9-F1
#
_cell.length_a   1.000
_cell.length_b   1.000
_cell.length_c   1.000
_cell.angle_alpha   90.00
_cell.angle_beta   90.00
_cell.angle_gamma   90.00
#
_symmetry.space_group_name_H-M   'P 1'
#
loop_
_entity.id
_entity.type
_entity.pdbx_description
1 polymer ?
#
loop_
_entity_poly.entity_id
_entity_poly.type
_entity_poly.pdbx_seq_one_letter_code
_entity_poly.pdbx_strand_id
1 'polypeptide(L)'
;DSITGMDKLRVQRISVASADQRAGRAGRLAPGVAYRLWSETSHQSRDAFTRPQIVDSDLTPLALELSLWGVPDGGGLTWLDAPPERAMREGRAQLLELGATHRDGTVTEFGRQI
;
A
#
# COMPACT_ATOMS: atom_id res chain seq x y z
N ASP A 1 -4.07 9.60 -5.17
CA ASP A 1 -4.14 10.57 -6.29
C ASP A 1 -3.30 11.77 -5.88
N SER A 2 -2.23 12.09 -6.61
CA SER A 2 -1.27 13.13 -6.18
C SER A 2 -1.86 14.54 -6.12
N ILE A 3 -3.04 14.76 -6.71
CA ILE A 3 -3.74 16.05 -6.70
C ILE A 3 -4.71 16.10 -5.51
N THR A 4 -5.42 15.01 -5.22
CA THR A 4 -6.45 15.00 -4.18
C THR A 4 -6.01 14.38 -2.85
N GLY A 5 -4.83 13.77 -2.78
CA GLY A 5 -4.33 13.06 -1.59
C GLY A 5 -5.11 11.79 -1.23
N MET A 6 -6.07 11.37 -2.06
CA MET A 6 -6.98 10.25 -1.75
C MET A 6 -6.67 9.00 -2.57
N ASP A 7 -6.88 7.84 -1.95
CA ASP A 7 -6.87 6.55 -2.62
C ASP A 7 -8.04 6.41 -3.58
N LYS A 8 -7.80 5.74 -4.70
CA LYS A 8 -8.81 5.48 -5.74
C LYS A 8 -8.75 4.04 -6.18
N LEU A 9 -9.89 3.36 -6.16
CA LEU A 9 -10.03 2.05 -6.76
C LEU A 9 -10.15 2.20 -8.28
N ARG A 10 -9.22 1.59 -9.01
CA ARG A 10 -9.23 1.57 -10.48
C ARG A 10 -8.98 0.15 -10.97
N VAL A 11 -9.65 -0.19 -12.07
CA VAL A 11 -9.33 -1.43 -12.80
C VAL A 11 -7.97 -1.23 -13.45
N GLN A 12 -7.03 -2.11 -13.11
CA GLN A 12 -5.68 -2.11 -13.66
C GLN A 12 -5.29 -3.51 -14.14
N ARG A 13 -4.28 -3.55 -15.00
CA ARG A 13 -3.70 -4.81 -15.48
C ARG A 13 -2.99 -5.48 -14.31
N ILE A 14 -3.31 -6.75 -14.06
CA ILE A 14 -2.56 -7.58 -13.11
C ILE A 14 -1.12 -7.81 -13.58
N SER A 15 -0.22 -8.03 -12.63
CA SER A 15 1.17 -8.44 -12.88
C SER A 15 1.27 -9.84 -13.48
N VAL A 16 2.44 -10.16 -14.05
CA VAL A 16 2.78 -11.50 -14.54
C VAL A 16 2.66 -12.52 -13.42
N ALA A 17 3.28 -12.26 -12.25
CA ALA A 17 3.21 -13.15 -11.10
C ALA A 17 1.77 -13.44 -10.64
N SER A 18 0.88 -12.43 -10.64
CA SER A 18 -0.53 -12.63 -10.31
C SER A 18 -1.27 -13.47 -11.36
N ALA A 19 -0.98 -13.25 -12.65
CA ALA A 19 -1.56 -14.04 -13.73
C ALA A 19 -1.11 -15.51 -13.67
N ASP A 20 0.15 -15.76 -13.36
CA ASP A 20 0.71 -17.11 -13.19
C ASP A 20 0.11 -17.82 -11.98
N GLN A 21 0.00 -17.12 -10.84
CA GLN A 21 -0.67 -17.66 -9.66
C GLN A 21 -2.13 -18.06 -9.97
N ARG A 22 -2.87 -17.21 -10.70
CA ARG A 22 -4.25 -17.51 -11.12
C ARG A 22 -4.31 -18.70 -12.08
N ALA A 23 -3.40 -18.80 -13.04
CA ALA A 23 -3.32 -19.93 -13.96
C ALA A 23 -3.04 -21.24 -13.20
N GLY A 24 -2.12 -21.21 -12.23
CA GLY A 24 -1.79 -22.36 -11.39
C GLY A 24 -2.98 -22.91 -10.59
N ARG A 25 -3.96 -22.08 -10.23
CA ARG A 25 -5.18 -22.53 -9.53
C ARG A 25 -6.01 -23.51 -10.36
N ALA A 26 -5.94 -23.45 -11.70
CA ALA A 26 -6.65 -24.38 -12.57
C ALA A 26 -6.09 -25.81 -12.48
N GLY A 27 -4.79 -25.96 -12.18
CA GLY A 27 -4.07 -27.23 -12.17
C GLY A 27 -3.92 -27.91 -10.81
N ARG A 28 -4.72 -27.52 -9.79
CA ARG A 28 -4.44 -27.90 -8.39
C ARG A 28 -4.54 -29.40 -8.11
N LEU A 29 -5.54 -30.09 -8.68
CA LEU A 29 -5.83 -31.51 -8.40
C LEU A 29 -5.61 -32.41 -9.61
N ALA A 30 -5.63 -31.82 -10.81
CA ALA A 30 -5.54 -32.49 -12.09
C ALA A 30 -5.04 -31.48 -13.13
N PRO A 31 -4.61 -31.92 -14.33
CA PRO A 31 -4.28 -31.02 -15.42
C PRO A 31 -5.43 -30.03 -15.68
N GLY A 32 -5.11 -28.74 -15.69
CA GLY A 32 -6.06 -27.65 -15.90
C GLY A 32 -5.59 -26.69 -16.98
N VAL A 33 -6.54 -25.95 -17.55
CA VAL A 33 -6.28 -24.96 -18.61
C VAL A 33 -6.72 -23.58 -18.12
N ALA A 34 -5.86 -22.58 -18.32
CA ALA A 34 -6.15 -21.19 -18.03
C ALA A 34 -6.16 -20.37 -19.32
N TYR A 35 -7.31 -19.82 -19.69
CA TYR A 35 -7.44 -18.94 -20.85
C TYR A 35 -7.15 -17.49 -20.45
N ARG A 36 -6.11 -16.91 -21.04
CA ARG A 36 -5.76 -15.50 -20.86
C ARG A 36 -6.46 -14.68 -21.95
N LEU A 37 -7.34 -13.76 -21.56
CA LEU A 37 -8.10 -12.92 -22.49
C LEU A 37 -7.31 -11.68 -22.95
N TRP A 38 -6.04 -11.87 -23.30
CA TRP A 38 -5.13 -10.86 -23.84
C TRP A 38 -4.03 -11.54 -24.66
N SER A 39 -3.33 -10.80 -25.52
CA SER A 39 -2.26 -11.36 -26.36
C SER A 39 -1.00 -11.68 -25.57
N GLU A 40 -0.16 -12.58 -26.10
CA GLU A 40 1.14 -12.92 -25.50
C GLU A 40 2.04 -11.68 -25.35
N THR A 41 2.08 -10.81 -26.37
CA THR A 41 2.81 -9.53 -26.29
C THR A 41 2.28 -8.64 -25.16
N SER A 42 0.96 -8.59 -24.96
CA SER A 42 0.34 -7.84 -23.84
C SER A 42 0.59 -8.50 -22.48
N HIS A 43 0.96 -9.78 -22.45
CA HIS A 43 1.37 -10.45 -21.23
C HIS A 43 2.80 -10.07 -20.86
N GLN A 44 3.71 -10.11 -21.84
CA GLN A 44 5.13 -9.78 -21.68
C GLN A 44 5.36 -8.31 -21.31
N SER A 45 4.46 -7.41 -21.72
CA SER A 45 4.54 -5.98 -21.38
C SER A 45 3.98 -5.62 -19.99
N ARG A 46 3.59 -6.59 -19.16
CA ARG A 46 3.07 -6.34 -17.81
C ARG A 46 4.20 -6.30 -16.80
N ASP A 47 3.96 -5.61 -15.69
CA ASP A 47 4.88 -5.63 -14.57
C ASP A 47 5.07 -7.07 -14.07
N ALA A 48 6.31 -7.42 -13.75
CA ALA A 48 6.63 -8.75 -13.23
C ALA A 48 5.90 -9.03 -11.91
N PHE A 49 5.87 -8.03 -11.01
CA PHE A 49 5.23 -8.09 -9.70
C PHE A 49 4.32 -6.90 -9.48
N THR A 50 3.33 -7.06 -8.62
CA THR A 50 2.51 -5.94 -8.16
C THR A 50 3.35 -5.03 -7.28
N ARG A 51 3.28 -3.72 -7.48
CA ARG A 51 4.00 -2.75 -6.64
C ARG A 51 3.53 -2.87 -5.18
N PRO A 52 4.43 -2.73 -4.19
CA PRO A 52 4.07 -2.75 -2.78
C PRO A 52 3.06 -1.65 -2.46
N GLN A 53 2.03 -1.98 -1.67
CA GLN A 53 0.96 -1.04 -1.35
C GLN A 53 1.48 0.21 -0.63
N ILE A 54 2.46 0.05 0.26
CA ILE A 54 3.08 1.14 1.04
C ILE A 54 3.65 2.28 0.17
N VAL A 55 3.90 2.02 -1.12
CA VAL A 55 4.45 3.01 -2.04
C VAL A 55 3.37 3.89 -2.67
N ASP A 56 2.14 3.38 -2.81
CA ASP A 56 1.08 4.03 -3.59
C ASP A 56 -0.17 4.39 -2.77
N SER A 57 -0.27 3.96 -1.50
CA SER A 57 -1.42 4.22 -0.62
C SER A 57 -1.27 5.49 0.23
N ASP A 58 -2.40 6.02 0.71
CA ASP A 58 -2.42 6.96 1.83
C ASP A 58 -1.78 6.32 3.08
N LEU A 59 -0.80 7.01 3.65
CA LEU A 59 -0.05 6.55 4.82
C LEU A 59 -0.50 7.20 6.13
N THR A 60 -1.58 7.97 6.13
CA THR A 60 -2.17 8.53 7.35
C THR A 60 -2.47 7.45 8.41
N PRO A 61 -3.09 6.29 8.07
CA PRO A 61 -3.30 5.23 9.04
C PRO A 61 -1.99 4.67 9.61
N LEU A 62 -0.99 4.42 8.75
CA LEU A 62 0.32 3.94 9.17
C LEU A 62 1.03 4.94 10.09
N ALA A 63 0.96 6.24 9.78
CA ALA A 63 1.54 7.29 10.61
C ALA A 63 0.91 7.32 12.01
N LEU A 64 -0.39 7.04 12.13
CA LEU A 64 -1.07 6.94 13.42
C LEU A 64 -0.60 5.70 14.19
N GLU A 65 -0.54 4.54 13.54
CA GLU A 65 -0.03 3.30 14.16
C GLU A 65 1.40 3.48 14.70
N LEU A 66 2.28 4.10 13.91
CA LEU A 66 3.64 4.40 14.33
C LEU A 66 3.70 5.34 15.53
N SER A 67 2.82 6.34 15.57
CA SER A 67 2.70 7.27 16.70
C SER A 67 2.17 6.56 17.96
N LEU A 68 1.23 5.63 17.80
CA LEU A 68 0.71 4.78 18.88
C LEU A 68 1.79 3.86 19.47
N TRP A 69 2.73 3.39 18.63
CA TRP A 69 3.89 2.61 19.05
C TRP A 69 5.00 3.45 19.69
N GLY A 70 4.87 4.78 19.70
CA GLY A 70 5.88 5.69 20.23
C GLY A 70 7.09 5.88 19.30
N VAL A 71 6.95 5.56 18.02
CA VAL A 71 7.96 5.78 16.96
C VAL A 71 7.36 6.58 15.79
N PRO A 72 6.96 7.86 16.00
CA PRO A 72 6.15 8.61 15.02
C PRO A 72 6.81 8.81 13.64
N ASP A 73 8.13 8.75 13.58
CA ASP A 73 8.92 8.84 12.35
C ASP A 73 9.23 7.47 11.72
N GLY A 74 8.86 6.38 12.37
CA GLY A 74 9.20 5.00 11.99
C GLY A 74 10.67 4.65 12.26
N GLY A 75 11.38 5.47 13.03
CA GLY A 75 12.78 5.28 13.37
C GLY A 75 13.02 3.99 14.15
N GLY A 76 14.13 3.30 13.84
CA GLY A 76 14.50 2.04 14.49
C GLY A 76 13.75 0.81 13.98
N LEU A 77 12.77 0.97 13.08
CA LEU A 77 12.11 -0.16 12.42
C LEU A 77 12.90 -0.64 11.20
N THR A 78 12.83 -1.95 10.95
CA THR A 78 13.37 -2.55 9.72
C THR A 78 12.23 -2.69 8.71
N TRP A 79 12.31 -1.91 7.62
CA TRP A 79 11.31 -1.92 6.55
C TRP A 79 11.70 -2.88 5.43
N LEU A 80 10.74 -3.69 4.95
CA LEU A 80 10.92 -4.47 3.72
C LEU A 80 11.02 -3.52 2.51
N ASP A 81 10.02 -2.65 2.39
CA ASP A 81 9.99 -1.50 1.50
C ASP A 81 9.76 -0.26 2.37
N ALA A 82 10.65 0.73 2.28
CA ALA A 82 10.53 1.93 3.09
C ALA A 82 9.33 2.79 2.62
N PRO A 83 8.56 3.37 3.55
CA PRO A 83 7.45 4.23 3.18
C PRO A 83 7.98 5.51 2.51
N PRO A 84 7.36 6.00 1.40
CA PRO A 84 7.76 7.24 0.77
C PRO A 84 7.71 8.42 1.74
N GLU A 85 8.83 9.14 1.88
CA GLU A 85 8.95 10.25 2.85
C GLU A 85 7.88 11.32 2.67
N ARG A 86 7.51 11.61 1.41
CA ARG A 86 6.47 12.58 1.09
C ARG A 86 5.12 12.16 1.66
N ALA A 87 4.70 10.91 1.40
CA ALA A 87 3.42 10.39 1.86
C ALA A 87 3.39 10.30 3.40
N MET A 88 4.47 9.88 4.03
CA MET A 88 4.58 9.87 5.49
C MET A 88 4.48 11.27 6.11
N ARG A 89 5.11 12.26 5.49
CA ARG A 89 5.03 13.66 5.95
C ARG A 89 3.61 14.21 5.80
N GLU A 90 2.95 13.92 4.68
CA GLU A 90 1.56 14.32 4.43
C GLU A 90 0.62 13.68 5.47
N GLY A 91 0.75 12.38 5.75
CA GLY A 91 -0.05 11.70 6.76
C GLY A 91 0.17 12.24 8.18
N ARG A 92 1.41 12.52 8.59
CA ARG A 92 1.69 13.16 9.89
C ARG A 92 1.13 14.58 9.99
N ALA A 93 1.21 15.36 8.90
CA ALA A 93 0.64 16.70 8.87
C ALA A 93 -0.88 16.66 9.02
N GLN A 94 -1.54 15.70 8.34
CA GLN A 94 -2.98 15.49 8.45
C GLN A 94 -3.41 15.08 9.87
N LEU A 95 -2.69 14.18 10.53
CA LEU A 95 -2.98 13.81 11.93
C LEU A 95 -2.84 14.99 12.90
N LEU A 96 -1.83 15.85 12.69
CA LEU A 96 -1.65 17.07 13.47
C LEU A 96 -2.80 18.06 13.23
N GLU A 97 -3.22 18.24 11.97
CA GLU A 97 -4.33 19.12 11.61
C GLU A 97 -5.67 18.64 12.19
N LEU A 98 -5.89 17.32 12.21
CA LEU A 98 -7.07 16.69 12.83
C LEU A 98 -7.03 16.69 14.36
N GLY A 99 -5.91 17.08 14.99
CA GLY A 99 -5.74 16.99 16.45
C GLY A 99 -5.61 15.57 16.98
N ALA A 100 -5.32 14.59 16.12
CA ALA A 100 -5.06 13.21 16.51
C ALA A 100 -3.67 13.03 17.15
N THR A 101 -2.72 13.91 16.82
CA THR A 101 -1.37 13.92 17.39
C THR A 101 -0.95 15.31 17.86
N HIS A 102 -0.10 15.37 18.88
CA HIS A 102 0.62 16.57 19.28
C HIS A 102 1.79 16.86 18.31
N ARG A 103 2.42 18.04 18.46
CA ARG A 103 3.55 18.48 17.59
C ARG A 103 4.79 17.59 17.70
N ASP A 104 4.96 16.91 18.82
CA ASP A 104 6.04 15.96 19.07
C ASP A 104 5.73 14.56 18.51
N GLY A 105 4.58 14.38 17.85
CA GLY A 105 4.14 13.10 17.29
C GLY A 105 3.47 12.17 18.30
N THR A 106 3.29 12.58 19.56
CA THR A 106 2.55 11.78 20.53
C THR A 106 1.04 11.82 20.27
N VAL A 107 0.36 10.70 20.47
CA VAL A 107 -1.07 10.56 20.15
C VAL A 107 -1.94 11.18 21.26
N THR A 108 -2.96 11.94 20.86
CA THR A 108 -3.95 12.55 21.77
C THR A 108 -5.00 11.53 22.22
N GLU A 109 -5.83 11.86 23.21
CA GLU A 109 -6.97 11.01 23.58
C GLU A 109 -7.93 10.78 22.39
N PHE A 110 -8.19 11.83 21.60
CA PHE A 110 -8.97 11.70 20.37
C PHE A 110 -8.31 10.76 19.36
N GLY A 111 -6.99 10.90 19.15
CA GLY A 111 -6.23 10.04 18.24
C GLY A 111 -6.21 8.57 18.62
N ARG A 112 -6.45 8.22 19.90
CA ARG A 112 -6.55 6.82 20.36
C ARG A 112 -7.92 6.19 20.10
N GLN A 113 -8.93 6.99 19.78
CA GLN A 113 -10.31 6.54 19.57
C GLN A 113 -10.65 6.31 18.08
N ILE A 114 -9.76 6.73 17.18
CA ILE A 114 -9.85 6.53 15.72
C ILE A 114 -9.00 5.33 15.29
#